data_AF-A0A7G8E3Z4-F1
#
_entry.id   AF-A0A7G8E3Z4-F1
#
_cell.length_a   1.000
_cell.length_b   1.000
_cell.length_c   1.000
_cell.angle_alpha   90.00
_cell.angle_beta   90.00
_cell.angle_gamma   90.00
#
_symmetry.space_group_name_H-M   'P 1'
#
loop_
_entity.id
_entity.type
_entity.pdbx_description
1 polymer ?
#
loop_
_entity_poly.entity_id
_entity_poly.type
_entity_poly.pdbx_seq_one_letter_code
_entity_poly.pdbx_strand_id
1 'polypeptide(L)' 'MSLVQIYLDAVTHQVITSEELAYVADHQEQFDRTEQKLTARLEQLIGAGNISVGTR' A
#
# COMPACT_ATOMS: atom_id res chain seq x y z
N MET A 1 -5.67 10.40 2.67
CA MET A 1 -4.23 10.08 2.55
C MET A 1 -3.92 9.85 1.08
N SER A 2 -2.72 10.14 0.59
CA SER A 2 -2.35 9.74 -0.78
C SER A 2 -1.77 8.33 -0.78
N LEU A 3 -1.88 7.60 -1.90
CA LEU A 3 -1.24 6.29 -2.07
C LEU A 3 0.27 6.35 -1.80
N VAL A 4 0.92 7.45 -2.20
CA VAL A 4 2.35 7.68 -1.97
C VAL A 4 2.69 7.73 -0.48
N GLN A 5 1.86 8.39 0.33
CA GLN A 5 2.05 8.42 1.78
C GLN A 5 1.87 7.05 2.41
N ILE A 6 0.82 6.31 2.01
CA ILE A 6 0.58 4.95 2.48
C ILE A 6 1.76 4.05 2.13
N TYR A 7 2.24 4.12 0.89
CA TYR A 7 3.39 3.35 0.43
C TYR A 7 4.65 3.68 1.24
N LEU A 8 4.95 4.96 1.43
CA LEU A 8 6.13 5.38 2.17
C LEU A 8 6.06 4.93 3.62
N ASP A 9 4.90 5.07 4.27
CA ASP A 9 4.70 4.66 5.65
C ASP A 9 4.81 3.13 5.79
N ALA A 10 4.15 2.38 4.92
CA ALA A 10 4.18 0.92 4.90
C ALA A 10 5.60 0.37 4.67
N VAL A 11 6.39 0.99 3.81
CA VAL A 11 7.79 0.62 3.57
C VAL A 11 8.68 1.00 4.76
N THR A 12 8.43 2.16 5.38
CA THR A 12 9.23 2.66 6.51
C THR A 12 9.01 1.83 7.77
N HIS A 13 7.76 1.53 8.09
CA HIS A 13 7.38 0.77 9.28
C HIS A 13 7.30 -0.74 9.03
N GLN A 14 7.45 -1.18 7.77
CA GLN A 14 7.27 -2.58 7.35
C GLN A 14 5.90 -3.15 7.72
N VAL A 15 4.91 -2.27 7.94
CA VAL A 15 3.55 -2.60 8.34
C VAL A 15 2.60 -1.69 7.58
N ILE A 16 1.61 -2.30 6.93
CA ILE A 16 0.46 -1.60 6.35
C ILE A 16 -0.78 -1.90 7.17
N THR A 17 -1.62 -0.89 7.41
CA THR A 17 -2.86 -1.12 8.15
C THR A 17 -3.99 -1.62 7.26
N SER A 18 -4.95 -2.31 7.86
CA SER A 18 -6.17 -2.74 7.15
C SER A 18 -6.94 -1.55 6.57
N GLU A 19 -6.90 -0.39 7.22
CA GLU A 19 -7.54 0.84 6.74
C GLU A 19 -6.84 1.39 5.49
N GLU A 20 -5.51 1.35 5.47
CA GLU A 20 -4.73 1.74 4.30
C GLU A 20 -4.94 0.79 3.13
N LEU A 21 -4.97 -0.52 3.41
CA LEU A 21 -5.23 -1.53 2.40
C LEU A 21 -6.64 -1.38 1.82
N ALA A 22 -7.63 -1.11 2.67
CA ALA A 22 -8.99 -0.80 2.23
C ALA A 22 -9.05 0.49 1.40
N TYR A 23 -8.32 1.54 1.80
CA TYR A 23 -8.22 2.77 1.02
C TYR A 23 -7.63 2.52 -0.37
N VAL A 24 -6.55 1.73 -0.46
CA VAL A 24 -5.90 1.37 -1.74
C VAL A 24 -6.83 0.56 -2.63
N ALA A 25 -7.58 -0.39 -2.05
CA ALA A 25 -8.55 -1.20 -2.80
C ALA A 25 -9.73 -0.37 -3.31
N ASP A 26 -10.28 0.53 -2.49
CA ASP A 26 -11.44 1.36 -2.82
C ASP A 26 -11.12 2.44 -3.88
N HIS A 27 -9.88 2.94 -3.90
CA HIS A 27 -9.45 3.99 -4.82
C HIS A 27 -8.68 3.46 -6.04
N GLN A 28 -8.60 2.14 -6.22
CA GLN A 28 -7.80 1.51 -7.28
C GLN A 28 -8.20 1.96 -8.70
N GLU A 29 -9.48 2.22 -8.93
CA GLU A 29 -10.01 2.69 -10.21
C GLU A 29 -9.65 4.15 -10.53
N GLN A 30 -9.27 4.93 -9.52
CA GLN A 30 -8.92 6.36 -9.65
C GLN A 30 -7.42 6.58 -9.83
N PHE A 31 -6.62 5.53 -9.68
CA PHE A 31 -5.17 5.61 -9.73
C PHE A 31 -4.64 5.80 -11.15
N ASP A 32 -3.68 6.71 -11.27
CA ASP A 32 -2.92 6.89 -12.50
C ASP A 32 -1.96 5.69 -12.77
N ARG A 33 -1.31 5.68 -13.93
CA ARG A 33 -0.35 4.61 -14.29
C ARG A 33 0.81 4.47 -13.30
N THR A 34 1.20 5.54 -12.61
CA THR A 34 2.29 5.54 -11.64
C THR A 34 1.81 4.93 -10.33
N GLU A 35 0.63 5.33 -9.88
CA GLU A 35 -0.04 4.82 -8.69
C GLU A 35 -0.36 3.32 -8.84
N GLN A 36 -0.85 2.88 -10.00
CA GLN A 36 -1.05 1.45 -10.26
C GLN A 36 0.26 0.63 -10.14
N LYS A 37 1.40 1.18 -10.58
CA LYS A 37 2.71 0.53 -10.40
C LYS A 37 3.14 0.50 -8.93
N LEU A 38 2.84 1.55 -8.17
CA LEU A 38 3.10 1.61 -6.73
C LEU A 38 2.27 0.58 -5.99
N THR A 39 0.98 0.46 -6.29
CA THR A 39 0.09 -0.56 -5.72
C THR A 39 0.58 -1.97 -6.04
N ALA A 40 0.93 -2.26 -7.30
CA ALA A 40 1.48 -3.56 -7.67
C ALA A 40 2.80 -3.87 -6.91
N ARG A 41 3.65 -2.87 -6.72
CA ARG A 41 4.90 -3.03 -5.95
C ARG A 41 4.62 -3.25 -4.46
N LEU A 42 3.63 -2.57 -3.91
CA LEU A 42 3.18 -2.75 -2.53
C LEU A 42 2.65 -4.18 -2.31
N GLU A 43 1.81 -4.67 -3.22
CA GLU A 43 1.32 -6.06 -3.21
C GLU A 43 2.47 -7.08 -3.30
N GLN A 44 3.48 -6.82 -4.13
CA GLN A 44 4.69 -7.66 -4.18
C GLN A 44 5.45 -7.66 -2.86
N LEU A 45 5.60 -6.51 -2.20
CA LEU A 45 6.28 -6.42 -0.90
C LEU A 45 5.50 -7.15 0.20
N ILE A 46 4.17 -7.08 0.18
CA ILE A 46 3.31 -7.82 1.09
C ILE A 46 3.42 -9.33 0.82
N GLY A 47 3.32 -9.75 -0.44
CA GLY A 47 3.44 -11.16 -0.84
C GLY A 47 4.82 -11.77 -0.59
N ALA A 48 5.88 -10.95 -0.63
CA ALA A 48 7.23 -11.35 -0.27
C ALA A 48 7.45 -11.45 1.25
N GLY A 49 6.52 -10.95 2.07
CA GLY A 49 6.66 -10.88 3.53
C GLY A 49 7.55 -9.74 4.02
N ASN A 50 7.88 -8.77 3.16
CA ASN A 50 8.63 -7.56 3.53
C ASN A 50 7.76 -6.54 4.27
N ILE A 51 6.45 -6.55 4.00
CA ILE A 51 5.45 -5.71 4.67
C ILE A 51 4.40 -6.63 5.26
N SER A 52 4.11 -6.46 6.54
CA SER A 52 3.05 -7.21 7.22
C SER A 52 1.76 -6.39 7.27
N VAL A 53 0.61 -7.05 7.20
CA VAL A 53 -0.67 -6.40 7.48
C VAL A 53 -0.88 -6.41 8.99
N GLY A 54 -1.02 -5.24 9.60
CA GLY A 54 -1.07 -5.12 11.06
C GLY A 54 -1.69 -3.82 11.55
N THR A 55 -1.72 -3.62 12.85
CA THR A 55 -2.16 -2.38 13.49
C THR A 55 -0.93 -1.64 14.01
N ARG A 56 -0.87 -0.33 13.77
CA ARG A 56 0.18 0.57 14.24
C ARG A 56 -0.37 1.54 15.27
#